data_AF-A0A3C0SQW1-F1
#
_entry.id   AF-A0A3C0SQW1-F1
#
_cell.length_a   1.000
_cell.length_b   1.000
_cell.length_c   1.000
_cell.angle_alpha   90.00
_cell.angle_beta   90.00
_cell.angle_gamma   90.00
#
_symmetry.space_group_name_H-M   'P 1'
#
loop_
_entity.id
_entity.type
_entity.pdbx_description
1 polymer ?
#
loop_
_entity_poly.entity_id
_entity_poly.type
_entity_poly.pdbx_seq_one_letter_code
_entity_poly.pdbx_strand_id
1 'polypeptide(L)'
;MVVENKKDAVSGNTALASQVNPLPSKRVKNPTKQSPSKEELRKIKKQKMLKFLKLNGTIVTAGVLGVIIVFRYSTIYSNQKEIIALQEEIQTLKEENEDLSVKLLKFNNISYIEEVATKELKMVEPKSTNAIYCDINAIEEIATSSANEEKGDSLLSKIKNLLFN
;
A
#
# COMPACT_ATOMS: atom_id res chain seq x y z
N MET A 1 -90.48 82.92 57.92
CA MET A 1 -90.57 82.67 56.47
C MET A 1 -90.18 83.99 55.82
N VAL A 2 -89.07 84.15 55.11
CA VAL A 2 -88.59 83.43 53.92
C VAL A 2 -87.05 83.38 53.95
N VAL A 3 -86.48 82.24 53.58
CA VAL A 3 -85.04 82.01 53.41
C VAL A 3 -84.68 82.33 51.96
N GLU A 4 -83.80 83.30 51.71
CA GLU A 4 -83.21 83.50 50.39
C GLU A 4 -81.85 82.79 50.31
N ASN A 5 -81.82 81.75 49.47
CA ASN A 5 -80.66 80.94 49.14
C ASN A 5 -79.65 81.74 48.29
N LYS A 6 -78.45 81.95 48.82
CA LYS A 6 -77.29 82.32 47.99
C LYS A 6 -76.89 81.13 47.14
N LYS A 7 -76.93 81.31 45.82
CA LYS A 7 -76.47 80.31 44.85
C LYS A 7 -74.94 80.36 44.78
N ASP A 8 -74.28 79.54 45.59
CA ASP A 8 -72.85 79.30 45.46
C ASP A 8 -72.61 78.40 44.23
N ALA A 9 -72.08 78.99 43.16
CA ALA A 9 -71.69 78.26 41.96
C ALA A 9 -70.43 77.42 42.25
N VAL A 10 -70.62 76.13 42.47
CA VAL A 10 -69.51 75.18 42.68
C VAL A 10 -68.94 74.76 41.32
N SER A 11 -67.77 75.29 40.97
CA SER A 11 -67.00 74.85 39.79
C SER A 11 -66.41 73.46 40.05
N GLY A 12 -66.82 72.48 39.24
CA GLY A 12 -66.53 71.06 39.40
C GLY A 12 -65.12 70.62 38.99
N ASN A 13 -64.08 71.12 39.66
CA ASN A 13 -62.78 70.46 39.65
C ASN A 13 -62.01 70.69 40.96
N THR A 14 -62.39 69.94 41.99
CA THR A 14 -61.67 69.88 43.28
C THR A 14 -61.15 68.47 43.52
N ALA A 15 -60.51 67.87 42.52
CA ALA A 15 -59.75 66.64 42.76
C ALA A 15 -58.44 66.99 43.49
N LEU A 16 -58.25 66.40 44.67
CA LEU A 16 -57.04 66.58 45.47
C LEU A 16 -55.84 66.01 44.69
N ALA A 17 -54.80 66.82 44.46
CA ALA A 17 -53.59 66.36 43.79
C ALA A 17 -52.90 65.26 44.60
N SER A 18 -52.66 64.10 43.98
CA SER A 18 -52.01 62.96 44.64
C SER A 18 -50.56 63.32 44.99
N GLN A 19 -50.21 63.23 46.27
CA GLN A 19 -48.82 63.36 46.71
C GLN A 19 -48.06 62.10 46.29
N VAL A 20 -47.21 62.23 45.28
CA VAL A 20 -46.33 61.15 44.82
C VAL A 20 -45.13 61.13 45.75
N ASN A 21 -45.11 60.22 46.72
CA ASN A 21 -43.88 59.90 47.44
C ASN A 21 -42.97 59.12 46.48
N PRO A 22 -41.80 59.64 46.08
CA PRO A 22 -40.88 58.87 45.26
C PRO A 22 -40.44 57.65 46.07
N LEU A 23 -40.79 56.46 45.57
CA LEU A 23 -40.26 55.21 46.10
C LEU A 23 -38.73 55.30 46.17
N PRO A 24 -38.09 54.89 47.27
CA PRO A 24 -36.64 54.91 47.35
C PRO A 24 -36.11 54.02 46.23
N SER A 25 -35.50 54.65 45.23
CA SER A 25 -34.82 53.95 44.14
C SER A 25 -33.67 53.16 44.74
N LYS A 26 -33.92 51.91 45.12
CA LYS A 26 -32.89 50.97 45.49
C LYS A 26 -32.05 50.76 44.23
N ARG A 27 -30.92 51.47 44.12
CA ARG A 27 -29.93 51.21 43.07
C ARG A 27 -29.54 49.75 43.20
N VAL A 28 -30.14 48.91 42.36
CA VAL A 28 -29.59 47.60 42.08
C VAL A 28 -28.23 47.90 41.47
N LYS A 29 -27.17 47.73 42.26
CA LYS A 29 -25.80 47.68 41.74
C LYS A 29 -25.79 46.50 40.78
N ASN A 30 -26.02 46.77 39.49
CA ASN A 30 -25.72 45.80 38.45
C ASN A 30 -24.25 45.43 38.66
N PRO A 31 -23.91 44.15 38.90
CA PRO A 31 -22.51 43.78 39.01
C PRO A 31 -21.85 44.21 37.72
N THR A 32 -20.92 45.15 37.81
CA THR A 32 -20.12 45.60 36.67
C THR A 32 -19.47 44.34 36.13
N LYS A 33 -19.96 43.81 35.00
CA LYS A 33 -19.30 42.72 34.29
C LYS A 33 -17.93 43.27 33.93
N GLN A 34 -16.93 42.97 34.74
CA GLN A 34 -15.54 43.19 34.40
C GLN A 34 -15.32 42.35 33.15
N SER A 35 -15.33 43.00 31.99
CA SER A 35 -15.03 42.33 30.74
C SER A 35 -13.63 41.73 30.88
N PRO A 36 -13.46 40.42 30.65
CA PRO A 36 -12.16 39.79 30.79
C PRO A 36 -11.14 40.54 29.95
N SER A 37 -9.91 40.66 30.47
CA SER A 37 -8.85 41.39 29.79
C SER A 37 -8.64 40.81 28.38
N LYS A 38 -8.24 41.65 27.42
CA LYS A 38 -7.94 41.20 26.04
C LYS A 38 -6.92 40.05 26.02
N GLU A 39 -6.05 39.97 27.03
CA GLU A 39 -5.09 38.88 27.19
C GLU A 39 -5.73 37.58 27.67
N GLU A 40 -6.68 37.65 28.60
CA GLU A 40 -7.42 36.47 29.10
C GLU A 40 -8.27 35.85 27.99
N LEU A 41 -8.94 36.70 27.20
CA LEU A 41 -9.69 36.26 26.01
C LEU A 41 -8.78 35.55 24.99
N ARG A 42 -7.55 36.05 24.78
CA ARG A 42 -6.56 35.40 23.92
C ARG A 42 -6.12 34.04 24.47
N LYS A 43 -5.87 33.93 25.78
CA LYS A 43 -5.50 32.66 26.43
C LYS A 43 -6.63 31.61 26.32
N ILE A 44 -7.87 32.02 26.57
CA ILE A 44 -9.05 31.13 26.45
C ILE A 44 -9.23 30.66 25.00
N LYS A 45 -9.09 31.55 24.01
CA LYS A 45 -9.16 31.17 22.58
C LYS A 45 -8.07 30.18 22.20
N LYS A 46 -6.81 30.43 22.61
CA LYS A 46 -5.69 29.50 22.37
C LYS A 46 -5.92 28.13 23.00
N GLN A 47 -6.40 28.08 24.25
CA GLN A 47 -6.72 26.81 24.91
C GLN A 47 -7.85 26.05 24.22
N LYS A 48 -8.91 26.75 23.77
CA LYS A 48 -10.00 26.13 22.99
C LYS A 48 -9.50 25.58 21.66
N MET A 49 -8.66 26.34 20.95
CA MET A 49 -8.05 25.90 19.69
C MET A 49 -7.13 24.69 19.88
N LEU A 50 -6.31 24.68 20.93
CA LEU A 50 -5.45 23.53 21.26
C LEU A 50 -6.27 22.28 21.62
N LYS A 51 -7.36 22.43 22.38
CA LYS A 51 -8.27 21.31 22.68
C LYS A 51 -8.95 20.78 21.41
N PHE A 52 -9.41 21.68 20.55
CA PHE A 52 -10.01 21.30 19.26
C PHE A 52 -8.99 20.60 18.36
N LEU A 53 -7.77 21.12 18.26
CA LEU A 53 -6.70 20.52 17.46
C LEU A 53 -6.26 19.17 18.01
N LYS A 54 -6.22 18.99 19.33
CA LYS A 54 -5.96 17.68 19.94
C LYS A 54 -7.02 16.65 19.58
N LEU A 55 -8.31 17.02 19.70
CA LEU A 55 -9.43 16.12 19.41
C LEU A 55 -9.52 15.75 17.92
N ASN A 56 -9.39 16.74 17.03
CA ASN A 56 -9.42 16.50 15.59
C ASN A 56 -8.12 15.83 15.11
N GLY A 57 -6.98 16.19 15.72
CA GLY A 57 -5.69 15.58 15.44
C GLY A 57 -5.74 14.08 15.70
N THR A 58 -6.29 13.62 16.83
CA THR A 58 -6.41 12.19 17.10
C THR A 58 -7.30 11.46 16.08
N ILE A 59 -8.40 12.08 15.62
CA ILE A 59 -9.28 11.48 14.61
C ILE A 59 -8.58 11.35 13.26
N VAL A 60 -7.84 12.39 12.86
CA VAL A 60 -7.09 12.40 11.60
C VAL A 60 -5.95 11.38 11.66
N THR A 61 -5.19 11.35 12.75
CA THR A 61 -4.09 10.40 12.93
C THR A 61 -4.60 8.96 12.91
N ALA A 62 -5.74 8.67 13.56
CA ALA A 62 -6.36 7.34 13.50
C ALA A 62 -6.80 6.97 12.07
N GLY A 63 -7.38 7.92 11.33
CA GLY A 63 -7.74 7.72 9.92
C GLY A 63 -6.54 7.43 9.04
N VAL A 64 -5.46 8.20 9.19
CA VAL A 64 -4.20 7.98 8.47
C VAL A 64 -3.61 6.61 8.81
N LEU A 65 -3.64 6.20 10.08
CA LEU A 65 -3.18 4.88 10.49
C LEU A 65 -3.98 3.76 9.81
N GLY A 66 -5.31 3.91 9.71
CA GLY A 66 -6.18 2.99 9.00
C GLY A 66 -5.81 2.86 7.51
N VAL A 67 -5.57 4.00 6.84
CA VAL A 67 -5.15 4.01 5.42
C VAL A 67 -3.80 3.34 5.24
N ILE A 68 -2.84 3.58 6.14
CA ILE A 68 -1.51 2.94 6.10
C ILE A 68 -1.66 1.42 6.21
N ILE A 69 -2.52 0.93 7.11
CA ILE A 69 -2.75 -0.50 7.28
C ILE A 69 -3.28 -1.11 5.98
N VAL A 70 -4.33 -0.52 5.39
CA VAL A 70 -4.92 -1.01 4.13
C VAL A 70 -3.89 -0.99 3.00
N PHE A 71 -3.10 0.08 2.89
CA PHE A 71 -2.03 0.18 1.90
C PHE A 71 -1.01 -0.94 2.05
N ARG A 72 -0.55 -1.20 3.28
CA ARG A 72 0.40 -2.30 3.56
C ARG A 72 -0.19 -3.67 3.22
N TYR A 73 -1.45 -3.91 3.56
CA TYR A 73 -2.13 -5.15 3.18
C TYR A 73 -2.24 -5.31 1.66
N SER A 74 -2.52 -4.24 0.93
CA SER A 74 -2.54 -4.27 -0.54
C SER A 74 -1.18 -4.67 -1.12
N THR A 75 -0.08 -4.13 -0.59
CA THR A 75 1.28 -4.51 -1.04
C THR A 75 1.61 -5.96 -0.70
N ILE A 76 1.24 -6.43 0.48
CA ILE A 76 1.46 -7.83 0.86
C ILE A 76 0.70 -8.76 -0.09
N TYR A 77 -0.55 -8.41 -0.42
CA TYR A 77 -1.37 -9.19 -1.33
C TYR A 77 -0.81 -9.24 -2.76
N SER A 78 -0.32 -8.11 -3.29
CA SER A 78 0.33 -8.10 -4.61
C SER A 78 1.56 -9.01 -4.63
N ASN A 79 2.38 -8.96 -3.57
CA ASN A 79 3.57 -9.78 -3.46
C ASN A 79 3.22 -11.27 -3.33
N GLN A 80 2.17 -11.61 -2.57
CA GLN A 80 1.68 -13.00 -2.49
C GLN A 80 1.24 -13.51 -3.86
N LYS A 81 0.53 -12.68 -4.63
CA LYS A 81 0.12 -13.05 -5.99
C LYS A 81 1.31 -13.29 -6.92
N GLU A 82 2.34 -12.45 -6.82
CA GLU A 82 3.58 -12.63 -7.58
C GLU A 82 4.31 -13.93 -7.19
N ILE A 83 4.39 -14.23 -5.89
CA ILE A 83 4.97 -15.49 -5.41
C ILE A 83 4.21 -16.69 -5.97
N ILE A 84 2.88 -16.66 -5.97
CA ILE A 84 2.05 -17.75 -6.51
C ILE A 84 2.31 -17.92 -8.01
N ALA A 85 2.33 -16.82 -8.76
CA ALA A 85 2.59 -16.87 -10.20
C ALA A 85 3.98 -17.45 -10.52
N LEU A 86 5.01 -17.03 -9.78
CA LEU A 86 6.36 -17.58 -9.91
C LEU A 86 6.42 -19.07 -9.54
N GLN A 87 5.66 -19.48 -8.53
CA GLN A 87 5.61 -20.88 -8.13
C GLN A 87 4.92 -21.76 -9.19
N GLU A 88 3.84 -21.26 -9.80
CA GLU A 88 3.21 -21.91 -10.95
C GLU A 88 4.19 -22.02 -12.13
N GLU A 89 4.91 -20.95 -12.45
CA GLU A 89 5.91 -20.95 -13.52
C GLU A 89 7.02 -21.99 -13.26
N ILE A 90 7.56 -22.04 -12.04
CA ILE A 90 8.56 -23.04 -11.64
C ILE A 90 7.99 -24.47 -11.79
N GLN A 91 6.74 -24.68 -11.39
CA GLN A 91 6.11 -25.99 -11.54
C GLN A 91 5.97 -26.37 -13.01
N THR A 92 5.50 -25.46 -13.86
CA THR A 92 5.38 -25.72 -15.31
C THR A 92 6.74 -26.04 -15.94
N LEU A 93 7.78 -25.26 -15.62
CA LEU A 93 9.15 -25.52 -16.09
C LEU A 93 9.69 -26.87 -15.62
N LYS A 94 9.36 -27.28 -14.39
CA LYS A 94 9.76 -28.58 -13.85
C LYS A 94 9.08 -29.72 -14.61
N GLU A 95 7.77 -29.59 -14.86
CA GLU A 95 6.99 -30.57 -15.63
C GLU A 95 7.51 -30.68 -17.07
N GLU A 96 7.82 -29.55 -17.71
CA GLU A 96 8.42 -29.53 -19.05
C GLU A 96 9.81 -30.18 -19.08
N ASN A 97 10.64 -29.95 -18.06
CA ASN A 97 11.95 -30.57 -17.96
C ASN A 97 11.86 -32.09 -17.75
N GLU A 98 10.90 -32.53 -16.93
CA GLU A 98 10.63 -33.96 -16.72
C GLU A 98 10.13 -34.62 -18.00
N ASP A 99 9.20 -34.00 -18.74
CA ASP A 99 8.74 -34.49 -20.04
C ASP A 99 9.88 -34.58 -21.07
N LEU A 100 10.76 -33.58 -21.12
CA LEU A 100 11.92 -33.60 -21.99
C LEU A 100 12.90 -34.72 -21.61
N SER A 101 13.13 -34.91 -20.31
CA SER A 101 13.96 -36.00 -19.79
C SER A 101 13.41 -37.37 -20.16
N VAL A 102 12.08 -37.56 -20.03
CA VAL A 102 11.41 -38.79 -20.46
C VAL A 102 11.53 -38.99 -21.98
N LYS A 103 11.38 -37.93 -22.79
CA LYS A 103 11.58 -37.99 -24.24
C LYS A 103 13.01 -38.39 -24.60
N LEU A 104 14.02 -37.84 -23.94
CA LEU A 104 15.42 -38.22 -24.15
C LEU A 104 15.68 -39.70 -23.81
N LEU A 105 15.09 -40.21 -22.73
CA LEU A 105 15.18 -41.63 -22.37
C LEU A 105 14.54 -42.54 -23.43
N LYS A 106 13.48 -42.09 -24.12
CA LYS A 106 12.91 -42.84 -25.25
C LYS A 106 13.90 -42.96 -26.42
N PHE A 107 14.66 -41.90 -26.71
CA PHE A 107 15.68 -41.92 -27.77
C PHE A 107 16.96 -42.67 -27.35
N ASN A 108 17.30 -42.69 -26.06
CA ASN A 108 18.36 -43.52 -25.51
C ASN A 108 17.94 -45.00 -25.33
N ASN A 109 16.74 -45.38 -25.77
CA ASN A 109 16.33 -46.77 -25.78
C ASN A 109 16.88 -47.45 -27.05
N ILE A 110 17.77 -48.43 -26.85
CA ILE A 110 18.30 -49.30 -27.91
C ILE A 110 17.19 -49.85 -28.81
N SER A 111 15.99 -50.09 -28.28
CA SER A 111 14.83 -50.55 -29.06
C SER A 111 14.39 -49.55 -30.12
N TYR A 112 14.46 -48.23 -29.84
CA TYR A 112 14.15 -47.20 -30.84
C TYR A 112 15.23 -47.14 -31.92
N ILE A 113 16.50 -47.23 -31.51
CA ILE A 113 17.64 -47.26 -32.44
C ILE A 113 17.54 -48.49 -33.36
N GLU A 114 17.24 -49.65 -32.79
CA GLU A 114 17.04 -50.90 -33.52
C GLU A 114 15.84 -50.82 -34.47
N GLU A 115 14.72 -50.22 -34.03
CA GLU A 115 13.53 -50.04 -34.86
C GLU A 115 13.80 -49.13 -36.06
N VAL A 116 14.44 -47.97 -35.86
CA VAL A 116 14.82 -47.07 -36.96
C VAL A 116 15.83 -47.73 -37.88
N ALA A 117 16.85 -48.39 -37.32
CA ALA A 117 17.86 -49.10 -38.10
C ALA A 117 17.23 -50.19 -38.99
N THR A 118 16.35 -51.02 -38.43
CA THR A 118 15.76 -52.15 -39.16
C THR A 118 14.63 -51.74 -40.10
N LYS A 119 13.74 -50.82 -39.70
CA LYS A 119 12.56 -50.45 -40.48
C LYS A 119 12.83 -49.33 -41.49
N GLU A 120 13.51 -48.26 -41.09
CA GLU A 120 13.73 -47.10 -41.96
C GLU A 120 15.01 -47.25 -42.77
N LEU A 121 16.11 -47.64 -42.12
CA LEU A 121 17.42 -47.79 -42.76
C LEU A 121 17.64 -49.18 -43.37
N LYS A 122 16.68 -50.10 -43.18
CA LYS A 122 16.73 -51.50 -43.67
C LYS A 122 18.02 -52.23 -43.27
N MET A 123 18.61 -51.87 -42.14
CA MET A 123 19.74 -52.57 -41.54
C MET A 123 19.28 -53.96 -41.07
N VAL A 124 20.16 -54.94 -41.23
CA VAL A 124 19.91 -56.31 -40.80
C VAL A 124 20.86 -56.61 -39.66
N GLU A 125 20.36 -57.28 -38.62
CA GLU A 125 21.19 -57.68 -37.49
C GLU A 125 22.36 -58.55 -37.98
N PRO A 126 23.62 -58.19 -37.64
CA PRO A 126 24.78 -58.93 -38.11
C PRO A 126 24.84 -60.31 -37.46
N LYS A 127 24.93 -61.35 -38.29
CA LYS A 127 25.20 -62.71 -37.81
C LYS A 127 26.63 -62.77 -37.27
N SER A 128 26.81 -63.42 -36.11
CA SER A 128 28.11 -63.57 -35.44
C SER A 128 29.22 -64.16 -36.32
N THR A 129 28.85 -64.88 -37.39
CA THR A 129 29.76 -65.45 -38.39
C THR A 129 30.36 -64.42 -39.36
N ASN A 130 29.84 -63.19 -39.42
CA ASN A 130 30.23 -62.15 -40.38
C ASN A 130 30.94 -60.95 -39.71
N ALA A 131 31.40 -61.11 -38.47
CA ALA A 131 32.13 -60.06 -37.77
C ALA A 131 33.55 -59.91 -38.34
N ILE A 132 33.85 -58.73 -38.90
CA ILE A 132 35.20 -58.33 -39.31
C ILE A 132 35.79 -57.50 -38.18
N TYR A 133 36.88 -57.99 -37.57
CA TYR A 133 37.61 -57.26 -36.54
C TYR A 133 38.66 -56.36 -37.21
N CYS A 134 38.55 -55.06 -37.00
CA CYS A 134 39.54 -54.08 -37.45
C CYS A 134 40.40 -53.64 -36.26
N ASP A 135 41.71 -53.57 -36.46
CA ASP A 135 42.65 -53.07 -35.46
C ASP A 135 42.58 -51.53 -35.43
N ILE A 136 42.15 -50.98 -34.30
CA ILE A 136 41.88 -49.55 -34.11
C ILE A 136 43.20 -48.75 -34.15
N ASN A 137 44.35 -49.42 -33.93
CA ASN A 137 45.67 -48.80 -33.98
C ASN A 137 46.14 -48.45 -35.41
N ALA A 138 45.42 -48.88 -36.45
CA ALA A 138 45.74 -48.60 -37.85
C ALA A 138 45.02 -47.34 -38.41
N ILE A 139 44.19 -46.68 -37.59
CA ILE A 139 43.50 -45.45 -37.98
C ILE A 139 44.35 -44.28 -37.47
N GLU A 140 45.08 -43.62 -38.37
CA GLU A 140 45.73 -42.35 -38.04
C GLU A 140 44.67 -41.36 -37.54
N GLU A 141 44.89 -40.79 -36.36
CA GLU A 141 44.04 -39.76 -35.77
C GLU A 141 43.85 -38.63 -36.79
N ILE A 142 42.62 -38.47 -37.29
CA ILE A 142 42.24 -37.23 -37.96
C ILE A 142 42.25 -36.16 -36.86
N ALA A 143 43.32 -35.37 -36.84
CA ALA A 143 43.53 -34.28 -35.90
C ALA A 143 42.26 -33.42 -35.82
N THR A 144 41.51 -33.58 -34.72
CA THR A 144 40.41 -32.68 -34.39
C THR A 144 41.05 -31.36 -34.00
N SER A 145 40.85 -30.36 -34.85
CA SER A 145 41.32 -29.00 -34.63
C SER A 145 40.77 -28.53 -33.29
N SER A 146 41.64 -28.45 -32.29
CA SER A 146 41.31 -27.86 -31.00
C SER A 146 40.89 -26.42 -31.27
N ALA A 147 39.59 -26.16 -31.17
CA ALA A 147 39.06 -24.82 -31.17
C ALA A 147 39.72 -24.07 -30.01
N ASN A 148 40.50 -23.04 -30.35
CA ASN A 148 41.00 -22.05 -29.40
C ASN A 148 39.79 -21.48 -28.66
N GLU A 149 39.70 -21.74 -27.35
CA GLU A 149 38.85 -20.97 -26.47
C GLU A 149 39.42 -19.55 -26.39
N GLU A 150 38.85 -18.63 -27.17
CA GLU A 150 38.95 -17.22 -26.83
C GLU A 150 38.24 -17.00 -25.50
N LYS A 151 39.02 -16.77 -24.44
CA LYS A 151 38.53 -16.28 -23.16
C LYS A 151 37.95 -14.88 -23.35
N GLY A 152 36.66 -14.84 -23.69
CA GLY A 152 35.87 -13.63 -23.67
C GLY A 152 35.96 -12.99 -22.29
N ASP A 153 36.35 -11.72 -22.27
CA ASP A 153 36.64 -10.94 -21.08
C ASP A 153 35.35 -10.69 -20.28
N SER A 154 34.96 -11.69 -19.49
CA SER A 154 33.62 -11.80 -18.93
C SER A 154 33.54 -11.02 -17.63
N LEU A 155 33.18 -9.73 -17.75
CA LEU A 155 32.57 -8.79 -16.78
C LEU A 155 33.29 -8.58 -15.43
N LEU A 156 33.78 -9.64 -14.79
CA LEU A 156 34.57 -9.63 -13.57
C LEU A 156 35.92 -8.92 -13.75
N SER A 157 36.55 -9.03 -14.92
CA SER A 157 37.79 -8.32 -15.22
C SER A 157 37.59 -6.80 -15.30
N LYS A 158 36.44 -6.36 -15.83
CA LYS A 158 36.05 -4.93 -15.86
C LYS A 158 35.77 -4.37 -14.47
N ILE A 159 35.11 -5.15 -13.60
CA ILE A 159 34.83 -4.74 -12.21
C ILE A 159 36.13 -4.66 -11.39
N LYS A 160 37.03 -5.63 -11.56
CA LYS A 160 38.33 -5.65 -10.86
C LYS A 160 39.19 -4.43 -11.21
N ASN A 161 39.24 -4.04 -12.49
CA ASN A 161 40.00 -2.85 -12.92
C ASN A 161 39.40 -1.53 -12.43
N LEU A 162 38.09 -1.47 -12.14
CA LEU A 162 37.45 -0.23 -11.65
C LEU A 162 37.59 -0.04 -10.14
N LEU A 163 37.79 -1.12 -9.39
CA LEU A 163 37.91 -1.11 -7.92
C LEU A 163 39.35 -1.09 -7.41
N PHE A 164 40.30 -1.60 -8.21
CA PHE A 164 41.70 -1.75 -7.80
C PHE A 164 42.67 -0.90 -8.64
N ASN A 165 42.17 0.11 -9.35
CA ASN A 165 42.98 1.16 -10.00
C ASN A 165 42.68 2.53 -9.40
#